data_AF-A0A1M6NW21-F1
#
_entry.id   AF-A0A1M6NW21-F1
#
_cell.length_a   1.000
_cell.length_b   1.000
_cell.length_c   1.000
_cell.angle_alpha   90.00
_cell.angle_beta   90.00
_cell.angle_gamma   90.00
#
_symmetry.space_group_name_H-M   'P 1'
#
loop_
_entity.id
_entity.type
_entity.pdbx_description
1 polymer ?
#
loop_
_entity_poly.entity_id
_entity_poly.type
_entity_poly.pdbx_seq_one_letter_code
_entity_poly.pdbx_strand_id
1 'polypeptide(L)'
;MAPERIIFIRHAEKPGADEGIGVEADGTSDEESLAVRGWQRAGALARFFCPIDEARAARLTPAAVFAPGTGPASRSKRAMQTVAPLVALLRATSRVKYVTAHQKDDGPALMRDVLAQPGIVLIAWEHKVLPSLIEHLPRAPAVPAIWPSDRFDMVWILDRLPDGWSFSQVPQLLLPGDSAEPIAG
;
A
#
# COMPACT_ATOMS: atom_id res chain seq x y z
N MET A 1 -19.17 5.54 8.82
CA MET A 1 -18.14 5.73 9.87
C MET A 1 -16.82 5.96 9.17
N ALA A 2 -16.00 6.87 9.68
CA ALA A 2 -14.75 7.28 9.03
C ALA A 2 -13.56 6.44 9.54
N PRO A 3 -12.45 6.32 8.79
CA PRO A 3 -11.37 5.42 9.16
C PRO A 3 -10.63 5.93 10.39
N GLU A 4 -10.26 5.04 11.30
CA GLU A 4 -9.46 5.35 12.50
C GLU A 4 -7.99 5.55 12.13
N ARG A 5 -7.56 4.81 11.10
CA ARG A 5 -6.19 4.79 10.59
C ARG A 5 -6.20 4.56 9.08
N ILE A 6 -5.36 5.30 8.38
CA ILE A 6 -5.08 5.08 6.95
C ILE A 6 -3.60 4.76 6.80
N ILE A 7 -3.31 3.64 6.15
CA ILE A 7 -1.97 3.12 5.92
C ILE A 7 -1.71 3.21 4.41
N PHE A 8 -0.56 3.75 4.04
CA PHE A 8 -0.13 3.86 2.65
C PHE A 8 1.17 3.08 2.45
N ILE A 9 1.20 2.30 1.37
CA ILE A 9 2.41 1.69 0.83
C ILE A 9 2.47 1.95 -0.66
N ARG A 10 3.67 1.99 -1.23
CA ARG A 10 3.82 1.85 -2.68
C ARG A 10 3.72 0.38 -3.09
N HIS A 11 3.48 0.13 -4.37
CA HIS A 11 3.67 -1.20 -4.94
C HIS A 11 5.12 -1.68 -4.70
N ALA A 12 5.28 -2.99 -4.54
CA ALA A 12 6.56 -3.67 -4.36
C ALA A 12 7.42 -3.62 -5.64
N GLU A 13 8.62 -4.19 -5.57
CA GLU A 13 9.65 -4.10 -6.60
C GLU A 13 9.14 -4.48 -7.99
N LYS A 14 9.33 -3.56 -8.93
CA LYS A 14 9.25 -3.81 -10.37
C LYS A 14 10.63 -4.24 -10.87
N PRO A 15 10.74 -4.93 -12.01
CA PRO A 15 12.04 -5.26 -12.58
C PRO A 15 12.91 -4.02 -12.76
N GLY A 16 14.16 -4.09 -12.27
CA GLY A 16 15.22 -3.16 -12.64
C GLY A 16 15.60 -3.28 -14.11
N ALA A 17 16.40 -2.33 -14.61
CA ALA A 17 16.83 -2.31 -16.01
C ALA A 17 17.53 -3.61 -16.45
N ASP A 18 18.26 -4.25 -15.52
CA ASP A 18 19.04 -5.47 -15.78
C ASP A 18 18.34 -6.76 -15.27
N GLU A 19 17.13 -6.66 -14.70
CA GLU A 19 16.42 -7.80 -14.07
C GLU A 19 15.43 -8.50 -15.01
N GLY A 20 15.28 -8.02 -16.24
CA GLY A 20 14.37 -8.58 -17.23
C GLY A 20 12.91 -8.14 -17.06
N ILE A 21 11.97 -9.06 -17.27
CA ILE A 21 10.53 -8.79 -17.29
C ILE A 21 9.89 -9.25 -15.96
N GLY A 22 8.79 -8.62 -15.57
CA GLY A 22 8.01 -9.04 -14.41
C GLY A 22 7.44 -10.45 -14.61
N VAL A 23 6.91 -11.01 -13.54
CA VAL A 23 6.30 -12.35 -13.57
C VAL A 23 4.95 -12.34 -12.89
N GLU A 24 4.00 -13.10 -13.43
CA GLU A 24 2.74 -13.43 -12.77
C GLU A 24 2.95 -14.45 -11.65
N ALA A 25 1.90 -14.68 -10.87
CA ALA A 25 1.94 -15.61 -9.74
C ALA A 25 2.27 -17.07 -10.14
N ASP A 26 2.01 -17.45 -11.39
CA ASP A 26 2.33 -18.77 -11.95
C ASP A 26 3.71 -18.83 -12.62
N GLY A 27 4.48 -17.74 -12.60
CA GLY A 27 5.80 -17.63 -13.21
C GLY A 27 5.79 -17.17 -14.67
N THR A 28 4.63 -16.93 -15.28
CA THR A 28 4.54 -16.42 -16.65
C THR A 28 5.10 -14.99 -16.73
N SER A 29 5.93 -14.70 -17.73
CA SER A 29 6.48 -13.35 -17.92
C SER A 29 5.40 -12.33 -18.29
N ASP A 30 5.43 -11.16 -17.66
CA ASP A 30 4.50 -10.05 -17.88
C ASP A 30 5.14 -8.70 -17.51
N GLU A 31 5.15 -7.76 -18.46
CA GLU A 31 5.79 -6.44 -18.31
C GLU A 31 5.13 -5.55 -17.24
N GLU A 32 3.85 -5.79 -16.95
CA GLU A 32 3.05 -5.01 -16.03
C GLU A 32 3.10 -5.57 -14.59
N SER A 33 3.82 -6.66 -14.39
CA SER A 33 3.91 -7.39 -13.14
C SER A 33 5.11 -7.00 -12.27
N LEU A 34 5.07 -7.47 -11.02
CA LEU A 34 6.19 -7.38 -10.08
C LEU A 34 7.39 -8.19 -10.56
N ALA A 35 8.58 -7.79 -10.11
CA ALA A 35 9.75 -8.66 -10.13
C ALA A 35 9.58 -9.80 -9.10
N VAL A 36 10.41 -10.84 -9.20
CA VAL A 36 10.49 -11.90 -8.17
C VAL A 36 10.70 -11.31 -6.78
N ARG A 37 11.59 -10.33 -6.64
CA ARG A 37 11.79 -9.60 -5.38
C ARG A 37 10.52 -8.92 -4.87
N GLY A 38 9.73 -8.35 -5.78
CA GLY A 38 8.46 -7.72 -5.42
C GLY A 38 7.45 -8.72 -4.88
N TRP A 39 7.40 -9.93 -5.43
CA TRP A 39 6.59 -11.03 -4.89
C TRP A 39 7.04 -11.48 -3.50
N GLN A 40 8.36 -11.53 -3.25
CA GLN A 40 8.90 -11.82 -1.92
C GLN A 40 8.41 -10.78 -0.90
N ARG A 41 8.49 -9.47 -1.24
CA ARG A 41 7.97 -8.40 -0.38
C ARG A 41 6.45 -8.54 -0.20
N ALA A 42 5.70 -8.81 -1.26
CA ALA A 42 4.24 -9.00 -1.19
C ALA A 42 3.86 -10.11 -0.20
N GLY A 43 4.57 -11.24 -0.23
CA GLY A 43 4.40 -12.33 0.73
C GLY A 43 4.73 -11.91 2.17
N ALA A 44 5.84 -11.19 2.36
CA ALA A 44 6.24 -10.70 3.69
C ALA A 44 5.25 -9.66 4.25
N LEU A 45 4.73 -8.76 3.40
CA LEU A 45 3.73 -7.77 3.76
C LEU A 45 2.43 -8.39 4.29
N ALA A 46 2.06 -9.58 3.82
CA ALA A 46 0.89 -10.29 4.33
C ALA A 46 0.98 -10.54 5.84
N ARG A 47 2.16 -10.88 6.35
CA ARG A 47 2.38 -11.14 7.79
C ARG A 47 2.73 -9.89 8.57
N PHE A 48 3.31 -8.89 7.91
CA PHE A 48 3.48 -7.56 8.48
C PHE A 48 2.14 -6.91 8.84
N PHE A 49 1.17 -6.93 7.92
CA PHE A 49 -0.15 -6.33 8.12
C PHE A 49 -1.16 -7.23 8.81
N CYS A 50 -0.99 -8.55 8.76
CA CYS A 50 -1.80 -9.49 9.55
C CYS A 50 -0.91 -10.31 10.50
N PRO A 51 -0.32 -9.67 11.53
CA PRO A 51 0.52 -10.37 12.49
C PRO A 51 -0.31 -11.35 13.33
N ILE A 52 0.35 -12.37 13.88
CA ILE A 52 -0.26 -13.35 14.79
C ILE A 52 -0.48 -12.72 16.18
N ASP A 53 0.41 -11.80 16.57
CA ASP A 53 0.27 -11.04 17.81
C ASP A 53 -0.96 -10.11 17.75
N GLU A 54 -1.93 -10.33 18.64
CA GLU A 54 -3.23 -9.65 18.62
C GLU A 54 -3.10 -8.13 18.85
N ALA A 55 -2.18 -7.70 19.72
CA ALA A 55 -1.97 -6.29 20.01
C ALA A 55 -1.43 -5.53 18.78
N ARG A 56 -0.51 -6.14 18.04
CA ARG A 56 -0.05 -5.61 16.75
C ARG A 56 -1.12 -5.71 15.67
N ALA A 57 -1.89 -6.80 15.64
CA ALA A 57 -2.96 -7.00 14.66
C ALA A 57 -4.02 -5.91 14.76
N ALA A 58 -4.45 -5.57 15.99
CA ALA A 58 -5.39 -4.49 16.26
C ALA A 58 -4.94 -3.12 15.72
N ARG A 59 -3.65 -2.94 15.43
CA ARG A 59 -3.06 -1.69 14.92
C ARG A 59 -2.70 -1.73 13.43
N LEU A 60 -2.59 -2.91 12.82
CA LEU A 60 -2.04 -3.05 11.47
C LEU A 60 -2.99 -3.75 10.49
N THR A 61 -3.90 -4.59 10.98
CA THR A 61 -4.75 -5.43 10.14
C THR A 61 -5.87 -4.62 9.50
N PRO A 62 -5.83 -4.43 8.16
CA PRO A 62 -6.81 -3.58 7.50
C PRO A 62 -8.16 -4.28 7.37
N ALA A 63 -9.23 -3.53 7.63
CA ALA A 63 -10.60 -3.93 7.32
C ALA A 63 -10.94 -3.68 5.84
N ALA A 64 -10.26 -2.71 5.21
CA ALA A 64 -10.38 -2.43 3.79
C ALA A 64 -9.00 -2.24 3.13
N VAL A 65 -8.84 -2.78 1.93
CA VAL A 65 -7.63 -2.68 1.11
C VAL A 65 -8.00 -2.09 -0.25
N PHE A 66 -7.27 -1.05 -0.67
CA PHE A 66 -7.43 -0.39 -1.95
C PHE A 66 -6.15 -0.56 -2.78
N ALA A 67 -6.34 -0.91 -4.06
CA ALA A 67 -5.29 -0.92 -5.08
C ALA A 67 -5.90 -0.39 -6.39
N PRO A 68 -5.12 0.20 -7.30
CA PRO A 68 -5.64 0.69 -8.57
C PRO A 68 -6.09 -0.50 -9.41
N GLY A 69 -7.26 -0.40 -10.02
CA GLY A 69 -7.66 -1.30 -11.08
C GLY A 69 -6.80 -1.08 -12.32
N THR A 70 -6.72 -2.11 -13.17
CA THR A 70 -6.13 -1.98 -14.50
C THR A 70 -7.12 -1.33 -15.47
N GLY A 71 -6.64 -0.49 -16.38
CA GLY A 71 -7.46 0.16 -17.40
C GLY A 71 -6.62 0.83 -18.48
N PRO A 72 -7.25 1.55 -19.42
CA PRO A 72 -6.54 2.22 -20.52
C PRO A 72 -5.47 3.22 -20.03
N ALA A 73 -5.69 3.85 -18.87
CA ALA A 73 -4.75 4.81 -18.28
C ALA A 73 -3.52 4.14 -17.63
N SER A 74 -3.64 2.89 -17.21
CA SER A 74 -2.55 2.11 -16.62
C SER A 74 -2.86 0.63 -16.64
N ARG A 75 -1.95 -0.15 -17.23
CA ARG A 75 -2.03 -1.61 -17.25
C ARG A 75 -1.28 -2.27 -16.09
N SER A 76 -0.56 -1.49 -15.28
CA SER A 76 0.28 -1.99 -14.18
C SER A 76 -0.54 -2.80 -13.17
N LYS A 77 -0.16 -4.07 -12.98
CA LYS A 77 -0.78 -5.01 -12.02
C LYS A 77 -0.10 -4.94 -10.65
N ARG A 78 1.05 -4.27 -10.57
CA ARG A 78 2.00 -4.31 -9.45
C ARG A 78 1.38 -4.03 -8.09
N ALA A 79 0.55 -2.99 -7.99
CA ALA A 79 -0.09 -2.62 -6.73
C ALA A 79 -1.11 -3.67 -6.27
N MET A 80 -1.91 -4.22 -7.20
CA MET A 80 -2.80 -5.34 -6.91
C MET A 80 -2.02 -6.59 -6.48
N GLN A 81 -0.97 -6.95 -7.21
CA GLN A 81 -0.10 -8.08 -6.88
C GLN A 81 0.61 -7.90 -5.53
N THR A 82 0.98 -6.67 -5.17
CA THR A 82 1.63 -6.35 -3.88
C THR A 82 0.73 -6.72 -2.70
N VAL A 83 -0.58 -6.48 -2.80
CA VAL A 83 -1.53 -6.76 -1.71
C VAL A 83 -2.22 -8.11 -1.87
N ALA A 84 -2.08 -8.81 -2.99
CA ALA A 84 -2.77 -10.06 -3.24
C ALA A 84 -2.52 -11.13 -2.15
N PRO A 85 -1.29 -11.37 -1.66
CA PRO A 85 -1.06 -12.32 -0.57
C PRO A 85 -1.72 -11.89 0.75
N LEU A 86 -1.73 -10.59 1.06
CA LEU A 86 -2.41 -10.05 2.24
C LEU A 86 -3.93 -10.26 2.14
N VAL A 87 -4.54 -9.87 1.02
CA VAL A 87 -5.99 -10.02 0.80
C VAL A 87 -6.40 -11.49 0.86
N ALA A 88 -5.62 -12.39 0.27
CA ALA A 88 -5.88 -13.83 0.31
C ALA A 88 -5.90 -14.35 1.75
N LEU A 89 -4.91 -13.97 2.56
CA LEU A 89 -4.91 -14.36 3.96
C LEU A 89 -6.08 -13.73 4.73
N LEU A 90 -6.31 -12.42 4.61
CA LEU A 90 -7.40 -11.77 5.34
C LEU A 90 -8.76 -12.39 5.03
N ARG A 91 -8.99 -12.85 3.78
CA ARG A 91 -10.20 -13.60 3.42
C ARG A 91 -10.28 -14.99 4.06
N ALA A 92 -9.14 -15.61 4.36
CA ALA A 92 -9.07 -16.91 5.00
C ALA A 92 -9.23 -16.81 6.54
N THR A 93 -8.77 -15.72 7.15
CA THR A 93 -8.72 -15.58 8.62
C THR A 93 -9.73 -14.59 9.20
N SER A 94 -10.24 -13.67 8.39
CA SER A 94 -11.15 -12.60 8.83
C SER A 94 -12.04 -12.12 7.67
N ARG A 95 -12.56 -10.89 7.74
CA ARG A 95 -13.26 -10.24 6.63
C ARG A 95 -12.44 -9.05 6.18
N VAL A 96 -12.29 -8.89 4.87
CA VAL A 96 -11.67 -7.72 4.25
C VAL A 96 -12.49 -7.25 3.07
N LYS A 97 -12.72 -5.94 2.97
CA LYS A 97 -13.22 -5.30 1.76
C LYS A 97 -12.03 -5.00 0.84
N TYR A 98 -12.00 -5.61 -0.34
CA TYR A 98 -10.97 -5.33 -1.34
C TYR A 98 -11.57 -4.53 -2.50
N VAL A 99 -10.99 -3.35 -2.78
CA VAL A 99 -11.51 -2.41 -3.79
C VAL A 99 -10.45 -2.14 -4.85
N THR A 100 -10.81 -2.38 -6.11
CA THR A 100 -9.98 -2.13 -7.30
C THR A 100 -10.72 -1.32 -8.36
N ALA A 101 -11.73 -0.56 -7.96
CA ALA A 101 -12.59 0.19 -8.89
C ALA A 101 -11.96 1.51 -9.38
N HIS A 102 -11.01 2.08 -8.61
CA HIS A 102 -10.37 3.35 -8.93
C HIS A 102 -9.17 3.15 -9.85
N GLN A 103 -9.00 4.04 -10.84
CA GLN A 103 -7.81 4.11 -11.68
C GLN A 103 -6.71 4.90 -10.99
N LYS A 104 -5.46 4.77 -11.46
CA LYS A 104 -4.27 5.38 -10.83
C LYS A 104 -4.37 6.90 -10.57
N ASP A 105 -5.17 7.62 -11.36
CA ASP A 105 -5.29 9.08 -11.33
C ASP A 105 -6.60 9.55 -10.66
N ASP A 106 -7.42 8.63 -10.12
CA ASP A 106 -8.73 8.93 -9.51
C ASP A 106 -8.63 9.36 -8.03
N GLY A 107 -7.55 10.04 -7.65
CA GLY A 107 -7.23 10.39 -6.25
C GLY A 107 -8.39 10.96 -5.43
N PRO A 108 -9.14 11.97 -5.93
CA PRO A 108 -10.28 12.53 -5.21
C PRO A 108 -11.42 11.53 -4.98
N ALA A 109 -11.71 10.66 -5.95
CA ALA A 109 -12.77 9.65 -5.82
C ALA A 109 -12.32 8.52 -4.88
N LEU A 110 -11.07 8.06 -5.01
CA LEU A 110 -10.45 7.10 -4.10
C LEU A 110 -10.53 7.57 -2.64
N MET A 111 -10.09 8.80 -2.38
CA MET A 111 -10.01 9.31 -1.01
C MET A 111 -11.39 9.56 -0.38
N ARG A 112 -12.41 9.87 -1.20
CA ARG A 112 -13.81 9.89 -0.75
C ARG A 112 -14.27 8.52 -0.25
N ASP A 113 -13.97 7.47 -0.99
CA ASP A 113 -14.37 6.10 -0.65
C ASP A 113 -13.58 5.56 0.54
N VAL A 114 -12.28 5.89 0.65
CA VAL A 114 -11.43 5.61 1.80
C VAL A 114 -12.01 6.26 3.06
N LEU A 115 -12.38 7.54 3.01
CA LEU A 115 -12.94 8.28 4.15
C LEU A 115 -14.32 7.77 4.58
N ALA A 116 -14.99 6.96 3.76
CA ALA A 116 -16.25 6.31 4.10
C ALA A 116 -16.08 4.92 4.74
N GLN A 117 -14.85 4.37 4.82
CA GLN A 117 -14.61 3.07 5.46
C GLN A 117 -14.37 3.20 6.97
N PRO A 118 -14.89 2.30 7.81
CA PRO A 118 -14.51 2.21 9.21
C PRO A 118 -13.15 1.50 9.42
N GLY A 119 -12.57 1.61 10.61
CA GLY A 119 -11.40 0.84 11.03
C GLY A 119 -10.11 1.26 10.31
N ILE A 120 -9.23 0.28 10.09
CA ILE A 120 -7.94 0.47 9.41
C ILE A 120 -8.12 0.26 7.91
N VAL A 121 -7.66 1.23 7.12
CA VAL A 121 -7.66 1.17 5.65
C VAL A 121 -6.22 1.12 5.14
N LEU A 122 -5.91 0.15 4.27
CA LEU A 122 -4.63 0.08 3.56
C LEU A 122 -4.81 0.53 2.10
N ILE A 123 -3.93 1.40 1.63
CA ILE A 123 -3.84 1.86 0.25
C ILE A 123 -2.48 1.44 -0.30
N ALA A 124 -2.48 0.64 -1.37
CA ALA A 124 -1.27 0.30 -2.12
C ALA A 124 -1.30 0.96 -3.50
N TRP A 125 -0.33 1.82 -3.80
CA TRP A 125 -0.37 2.65 -5.01
C TRP A 125 0.99 2.91 -5.66
N GLU A 126 1.03 3.74 -6.71
CA GLU A 126 2.29 4.26 -7.27
C GLU A 126 2.88 5.35 -6.38
N HIS A 127 4.19 5.27 -6.12
CA HIS A 127 4.91 6.18 -5.23
C HIS A 127 4.74 7.67 -5.59
N LYS A 128 4.62 8.02 -6.88
CA LYS A 128 4.45 9.41 -7.34
C LYS A 128 3.11 10.04 -6.95
N VAL A 129 2.09 9.21 -6.72
CA VAL A 129 0.72 9.65 -6.44
C VAL A 129 0.45 9.66 -4.93
N LEU A 130 1.16 8.84 -4.14
CA LEU A 130 0.92 8.72 -2.70
C LEU A 130 0.93 10.08 -1.94
N PRO A 131 1.89 11.00 -2.17
CA PRO A 131 1.85 12.31 -1.50
C PRO A 131 0.57 13.11 -1.80
N SER A 132 0.12 13.15 -3.06
CA SER A 132 -1.06 13.93 -3.44
C SER A 132 -2.38 13.35 -2.91
N LEU A 133 -2.44 12.05 -2.64
CA LEU A 133 -3.62 11.45 -1.99
C LEU A 133 -3.84 12.02 -0.58
N ILE A 134 -2.77 12.37 0.12
CA ILE A 134 -2.84 12.89 1.50
C ILE A 134 -3.44 14.29 1.51
N GLU A 135 -3.23 15.08 0.46
CA GLU A 135 -3.81 16.42 0.29
C GLU A 135 -5.35 16.41 0.22
N HIS A 136 -5.96 15.26 -0.11
CA HIS A 136 -7.42 15.10 -0.10
C HIS A 136 -8.01 14.85 1.29
N LEU A 137 -7.18 14.74 2.33
CA LEU A 137 -7.65 14.60 3.70
C LEU A 137 -8.06 15.96 4.29
N PRO A 138 -9.16 16.02 5.05
CA PRO A 138 -9.49 17.21 5.81
C PRO A 138 -8.41 17.41 6.88
N ARG A 139 -7.82 18.62 6.93
CA ARG A 139 -6.70 18.96 7.84
C ARG A 139 -5.55 17.95 7.70
N ALA A 140 -5.11 17.75 6.46
CA ALA A 140 -3.99 16.87 6.14
C ALA A 140 -2.72 17.27 6.91
N PRO A 141 -1.94 16.29 7.42
CA PRO A 141 -0.66 16.57 8.04
C PRO A 141 0.41 16.87 6.98
N ALA A 142 1.50 17.50 7.39
CA ALA A 142 2.69 17.60 6.55
C ALA A 142 3.32 16.21 6.35
N VAL A 143 3.70 15.91 5.12
CA VAL A 143 4.37 14.66 4.70
C VAL A 143 5.48 14.99 3.71
N PRO A 144 6.46 14.10 3.49
CA PRO A 144 7.43 14.27 2.42
C PRO A 144 6.75 14.50 1.07
N ALA A 145 7.22 15.51 0.33
CA ALA A 145 6.65 15.84 -0.99
C ALA A 145 6.93 14.76 -2.04
N ILE A 146 7.98 13.95 -1.84
CA ILE A 146 8.43 12.92 -2.76
C ILE A 146 8.54 11.60 -2.01
N TRP A 147 7.96 10.55 -2.59
CA TRP A 147 8.29 9.18 -2.22
C TRP A 147 9.42 8.68 -3.16
N PRO A 148 10.65 8.46 -2.68
CA PRO A 148 11.78 8.13 -3.54
C PRO A 148 11.61 6.79 -4.27
N SER A 149 12.11 6.72 -5.49
CA SER A 149 11.87 5.59 -6.40
C SER A 149 12.46 4.26 -5.94
N ASP A 150 13.44 4.28 -5.04
CA ASP A 150 14.15 3.15 -4.43
C ASP A 150 13.57 2.71 -3.07
N ARG A 151 12.70 3.52 -2.46
CA ARG A 151 12.14 3.25 -1.12
C ARG A 151 10.88 2.38 -1.14
N PHE A 152 11.01 1.09 -1.47
CA PHE A 152 9.91 0.09 -1.44
C PHE A 152 9.52 -0.38 -0.02
N ASP A 153 10.36 -0.05 0.93
CA ASP A 153 10.48 -0.54 2.29
C ASP A 153 9.83 0.38 3.33
N MET A 154 8.97 1.30 2.90
CA MET A 154 8.34 2.28 3.79
C MET A 154 6.83 2.11 3.88
N VAL A 155 6.29 2.37 5.07
CA VAL A 155 4.86 2.50 5.34
C VAL A 155 4.61 3.89 5.89
N TRP A 156 3.64 4.61 5.31
CA TRP A 156 3.13 5.84 5.90
C TRP A 156 1.83 5.54 6.65
N ILE A 157 1.74 5.96 7.90
CA ILE A 157 0.56 5.74 8.75
C ILE A 157 0.01 7.09 9.18
N LEU A 158 -1.28 7.29 8.91
CA LEU A 158 -2.07 8.40 9.40
C LEU A 158 -3.06 7.92 10.45
N ASP A 159 -2.91 8.38 11.69
CA ASP A 159 -3.88 8.14 12.76
C ASP A 159 -4.83 9.32 12.89
N ARG A 160 -6.14 9.05 12.98
CA ARG A 160 -7.14 10.09 13.14
C ARG A 160 -7.00 10.73 14.52
N LEU A 161 -6.98 12.06 14.53
CA LEU A 161 -7.06 12.88 15.73
C LEU A 161 -8.40 13.63 15.79
N PRO A 162 -8.79 14.20 16.95
CA PRO A 162 -9.99 15.03 17.04
C PRO A 162 -10.02 16.18 16.02
N ASP A 163 -8.85 16.76 15.71
CA ASP A 163 -8.70 17.91 14.81
C ASP A 163 -7.68 17.67 13.69
N GLY A 164 -7.80 16.54 12.99
CA GLY A 164 -6.97 16.23 11.83
C GLY A 164 -6.36 14.84 11.90
N TRP A 165 -5.08 14.73 11.54
CA TRP A 165 -4.35 13.47 11.44
C TRP A 165 -2.93 13.63 11.94
N SER A 166 -2.40 12.60 12.62
CA SER A 166 -0.95 12.48 12.79
C SER A 166 -0.34 11.81 11.57
N PHE A 167 0.98 11.94 11.41
CA PHE A 167 1.75 11.24 10.39
C PHE A 167 2.94 10.53 11.03
N SER A 168 3.17 9.29 10.63
CA SER A 168 4.35 8.53 11.01
C SER A 168 4.85 7.65 9.86
N GLN A 169 6.15 7.41 9.85
CA GLN A 169 6.83 6.53 8.90
C GLN A 169 7.30 5.28 9.64
N VAL A 170 6.98 4.11 9.11
CA VAL A 170 7.40 2.81 9.66
C VAL A 170 8.19 2.06 8.60
N PRO A 171 9.51 1.87 8.79
CA PRO A 171 10.28 1.03 7.89
C PRO A 171 9.81 -0.42 8.03
N GLN A 172 9.57 -1.07 6.90
CA GLN A 172 9.07 -2.43 6.81
C GLN A 172 10.14 -3.44 7.26
N LEU A 173 11.40 -3.21 6.85
CA LEU A 173 12.57 -4.06 7.11
C LEU A 173 12.31 -5.54 6.80
N LEU A 174 11.68 -5.82 5.65
CA LEU A 174 11.20 -7.16 5.29
C LEU A 174 12.21 -7.92 4.43
N LEU A 175 12.99 -7.21 3.62
CA LEU A 175 13.95 -7.81 2.71
C LEU A 175 15.38 -7.28 2.97
N PRO A 176 16.43 -8.07 2.64
CA PRO A 176 17.80 -7.58 2.69
C PRO A 176 17.96 -6.32 1.84
N GLY A 177 18.64 -5.31 2.39
CA GLY A 177 18.84 -4.00 1.76
C GLY A 177 17.78 -2.94 2.11
N ASP A 178 16.73 -3.30 2.86
CA ASP A 178 15.79 -2.31 3.41
C ASP A 178 16.49 -1.38 4.41
N SER A 179 16.09 -0.11 4.43
CA SER A 179 16.65 0.94 5.27
C SER A 179 15.69 1.32 6.41
N ALA A 180 16.25 1.54 7.60
CA ALA A 180 15.50 2.05 8.74
C ALA A 180 15.27 3.57 8.69
N GLU A 181 15.99 4.28 7.81
CA GLU A 181 15.91 5.74 7.74
C GLU A 181 14.55 6.18 7.17
N PRO A 182 13.90 7.20 7.77
CA PRO A 182 12.68 7.76 7.21
C PRO A 182 12.93 8.41 5.85
N ILE A 183 11.88 8.57 5.05
CA ILE A 183 11.96 9.42 3.85
C ILE A 183 12.09 10.88 4.31
N ALA A 184 13.11 11.57 3.82
CA ALA A 184 13.35 12.99 4.11
C ALA A 184 12.23 13.87 3.54
N GLY A 185 11.84 14.90 4.31
CA GLY A 185 10.81 15.87 3.96
C GLY A 185 11.29 16.96 3.01
#